data_AF-A0A2V5W405-F1
#
_entry.id   AF-A0A2V5W405-F1
#
_cell.length_a   1.000
_cell.length_b   1.000
_cell.length_c   1.000
_cell.angle_alpha   90.00
_cell.angle_beta   90.00
_cell.angle_gamma   90.00
#
_symmetry.space_group_name_H-M   'P 1'
#
loop_
_entity.id
_entity.type
_entity.pdbx_description
1 polymer ?
#
loop_
_entity_poly.entity_id
_entity_poly.type
_entity_poly.pdbx_seq_one_letter_code
_entity_poly.pdbx_strand_id
1 'polypeptide(L)'
;MIEKIYNEAKASRFDFRKFACPHDPLSHLFEEWISYYRLKFAIVRLLQPKSILEVGVRYGYSAIAFLQASPSAKYLGIDADRENFGGQPGALEWARQITEPYDAEFLVADTQTMKRFPGGPYDLIHIDGQQDGAGTFHDLRRAISQGRWVLLDGYFWTQENFVNANDFLIKYKDVIRYAVAIPGYAGDLLIRVSDEYLETITTEPSAGAAGSGEIVKFYDNTYYLNDCGGHREFRRSKGRTIDDPRLLALLAMSRLAAGRRALDLGCGRGELSFQLAAAGFDITAIDYSEASIAIAKNCFAAAGQRIPGTVRFLCADVTTFNIGEKFDFIVAADLIEHLSAAELDQLYNSVETHLADDGLFVLHSAPSAWFNEKDYALRRASVEKLGGFMPAEPRTRYELLLHINEQSPARMGRQLRRRFPYVKVWVSNEELPSGNLRRKFTVRKMVACRDIYAVAARTPIDIEKLEAVLTPTVLRDDEFHNISISIKEWPRELPTGKMANVSVDLINGSAQTLSSLGPHPIRLSYHWFAVEKDRTIVFEGIRTSIPFGILPGETGRIDVQLQAPKIRGLFLLNLTMVQEGCFWFETKPGFAPPEIPIRIV
;
A
#
# COMPACT_ATOMS: atom_id res chain seq x y z
N MET A 1 -24.59 20.93 -10.14
CA MET A 1 -23.57 21.42 -11.07
C MET A 1 -23.91 21.04 -12.51
N ILE A 2 -24.10 19.75 -12.80
CA ILE A 2 -24.50 19.24 -14.13
C ILE A 2 -25.68 20.01 -14.75
N GLU A 3 -26.79 20.18 -14.03
CA GLU A 3 -27.95 20.92 -14.55
C GLU A 3 -27.62 22.36 -14.95
N LYS A 4 -26.75 23.03 -14.19
CA LYS A 4 -26.29 24.39 -14.52
C LYS A 4 -25.50 24.39 -15.83
N ILE A 5 -24.61 23.40 -16.00
CA ILE A 5 -23.82 23.22 -17.24
C ILE A 5 -24.75 23.02 -18.43
N TYR A 6 -25.74 22.13 -18.34
CA TYR A 6 -26.68 21.91 -19.43
C TYR A 6 -27.57 23.11 -19.73
N ASN A 7 -28.02 23.84 -18.70
CA ASN A 7 -28.83 25.03 -18.89
C ASN A 7 -28.02 26.13 -19.58
N GLU A 8 -26.76 26.33 -19.19
CA GLU A 8 -25.84 27.27 -19.85
C GLU A 8 -25.54 26.84 -21.30
N ALA A 9 -25.28 25.55 -21.54
CA ALA A 9 -25.04 25.03 -22.89
C ALA A 9 -26.26 25.19 -23.82
N LYS A 10 -27.47 24.99 -23.29
CA LYS A 10 -28.74 25.19 -24.03
C LYS A 10 -29.01 26.67 -24.32
N ALA A 11 -28.67 27.56 -23.38
CA ALA A 11 -28.85 29.00 -23.55
C ALA A 11 -27.79 29.62 -24.48
N SER A 12 -26.62 28.99 -24.59
CA SER A 12 -25.51 29.49 -25.40
C SER A 12 -25.79 29.43 -26.90
N ARG A 13 -25.38 30.51 -27.59
CA ARG A 13 -25.35 30.58 -29.07
C ARG A 13 -23.94 30.33 -29.63
N PHE A 14 -23.01 29.87 -28.79
CA PHE A 14 -21.65 29.55 -29.22
C PHE A 14 -21.69 28.53 -30.37
N ASP A 15 -20.87 28.75 -31.39
CA ASP A 15 -20.78 27.89 -32.56
C ASP A 15 -19.35 27.97 -33.09
N PHE A 16 -18.57 26.90 -32.85
CA PHE A 16 -17.16 26.85 -33.18
C PHE A 16 -16.90 26.90 -34.69
N ARG A 17 -17.90 26.57 -35.53
CA ARG A 17 -17.75 26.51 -37.00
C ARG A 17 -17.38 27.85 -37.62
N LYS A 18 -17.67 28.95 -36.92
CA LYS A 18 -17.24 30.30 -37.30
C LYS A 18 -15.71 30.48 -37.29
N PHE A 19 -15.00 29.57 -36.62
CA PHE A 19 -13.55 29.53 -36.45
C PHE A 19 -12.94 28.25 -37.05
N ALA A 20 -13.74 27.42 -37.73
CA ALA A 20 -13.27 26.12 -38.18
C ALA A 20 -12.27 26.22 -39.33
N CYS A 21 -11.27 25.33 -39.32
CA CYS A 21 -10.32 25.22 -40.41
C CYS A 21 -11.02 24.67 -41.66
N PRO A 22 -10.99 25.38 -42.81
CA PRO A 22 -11.63 24.91 -44.04
C PRO A 22 -11.06 23.59 -44.58
N HIS A 23 -9.84 23.25 -44.17
CA HIS A 23 -9.11 22.05 -44.60
C HIS A 23 -9.11 20.95 -43.54
N ASP A 24 -9.93 21.06 -42.50
CA ASP A 24 -10.04 20.02 -41.48
C ASP A 24 -10.62 18.73 -42.10
N PRO A 25 -9.89 17.59 -42.05
CA PRO A 25 -10.37 16.32 -42.59
C PRO A 25 -11.64 15.82 -41.87
N LEU A 26 -11.93 16.31 -40.66
CA LEU A 26 -13.09 15.94 -39.87
C LEU A 26 -14.27 16.94 -40.00
N SER A 27 -14.22 17.85 -40.98
CA SER A 27 -15.29 18.82 -41.24
C SER A 27 -16.68 18.21 -41.44
N HIS A 28 -16.75 16.95 -41.88
CA HIS A 28 -17.99 16.20 -42.01
C HIS A 28 -18.70 15.90 -40.68
N LEU A 29 -18.00 15.99 -39.53
CA LEU A 29 -18.54 15.77 -38.19
C LEU A 29 -18.98 17.06 -37.49
N PHE A 30 -18.75 18.22 -38.10
CA PHE A 30 -18.90 19.50 -37.39
C PHE A 30 -20.31 19.79 -36.89
N GLU A 31 -21.35 19.32 -37.59
CA GLU A 31 -22.73 19.50 -37.15
C GLU A 31 -23.00 18.80 -35.81
N GLU A 32 -22.47 17.59 -35.64
CA GLU A 32 -22.59 16.81 -34.40
C GLU A 32 -21.82 17.47 -33.25
N TRP A 33 -20.69 18.11 -33.57
CA TRP A 33 -19.78 18.72 -32.59
C TRP A 33 -20.23 20.08 -32.05
N ILE A 34 -21.25 20.73 -32.63
CA ILE A 34 -21.75 22.02 -32.12
C ILE A 34 -22.16 21.90 -30.66
N SER A 35 -22.94 20.85 -30.35
CA SER A 35 -23.42 20.60 -28.99
C SER A 35 -22.27 20.30 -28.03
N TYR A 36 -21.26 19.56 -28.51
CA TYR A 36 -20.04 19.23 -27.79
C TYR A 36 -19.23 20.48 -27.42
N TYR A 37 -18.90 21.36 -28.36
CA TYR A 37 -18.15 22.58 -28.03
C TYR A 37 -18.98 23.63 -27.26
N ARG A 38 -20.32 23.62 -27.40
CA ARG A 38 -21.20 24.42 -26.51
C ARG A 38 -21.10 23.95 -25.06
N LEU A 39 -20.94 22.65 -24.83
CA LEU A 39 -20.74 22.10 -23.49
C LEU A 39 -19.42 22.59 -22.90
N LYS A 40 -18.33 22.54 -23.67
CA LYS A 40 -17.00 23.08 -23.29
C LYS A 40 -17.07 24.56 -22.92
N PHE A 41 -17.71 25.36 -23.77
CA PHE A 41 -17.99 26.79 -23.49
C PHE A 41 -18.75 26.96 -22.17
N ALA A 42 -19.83 26.20 -21.96
CA ALA A 42 -20.67 26.30 -20.76
C ALA A 42 -19.93 25.93 -19.47
N ILE A 43 -19.08 24.91 -19.50
CA ILE A 43 -18.23 24.52 -18.37
C ILE A 43 -17.32 25.69 -17.98
N VAL A 44 -16.56 26.23 -18.94
CA VAL A 44 -15.65 27.37 -18.66
C VAL A 44 -16.42 28.61 -18.23
N ARG A 45 -17.60 28.86 -18.82
CA ARG A 45 -18.46 29.99 -18.46
C ARG A 45 -18.91 29.92 -17.00
N LEU A 46 -19.19 28.73 -16.48
CA LEU A 46 -19.56 28.53 -15.08
C LEU A 46 -18.37 28.55 -14.12
N LEU A 47 -17.21 28.04 -14.55
CA LEU A 47 -16.01 27.97 -13.72
C LEU A 47 -15.27 29.32 -13.64
N GLN A 48 -15.35 30.16 -14.68
CA GLN A 48 -14.63 31.44 -14.80
C GLN A 48 -13.12 31.33 -14.46
N PRO A 49 -12.38 30.38 -15.08
CA PRO A 49 -10.95 30.25 -14.82
C PRO A 49 -10.18 31.48 -15.34
N LYS A 50 -9.16 31.90 -14.59
CA LYS A 50 -8.21 32.95 -15.00
C LYS A 50 -6.96 32.39 -15.66
N SER A 51 -6.69 31.10 -15.45
CA SER A 51 -5.61 30.38 -16.13
C SER A 51 -6.10 29.02 -16.62
N ILE A 52 -5.83 28.72 -17.89
CA ILE A 52 -6.24 27.49 -18.57
C ILE A 52 -5.00 26.84 -19.19
N LEU A 53 -4.81 25.56 -18.93
CA LEU A 53 -3.90 24.70 -19.70
C LEU A 53 -4.71 23.69 -20.48
N GLU A 54 -4.36 23.46 -21.74
CA GLU A 54 -4.98 22.45 -22.60
C GLU A 54 -3.92 21.51 -23.16
N VAL A 55 -4.15 20.20 -23.04
CA VAL A 55 -3.37 19.15 -23.68
C VAL A 55 -4.17 18.60 -24.85
N GLY A 56 -3.57 18.53 -26.05
CA GLY A 56 -4.22 18.02 -27.27
C GLY A 56 -5.05 19.09 -27.98
N VAL A 57 -4.44 20.22 -28.29
CA VAL A 57 -5.13 21.43 -28.80
C VAL A 57 -5.62 21.28 -30.24
N ARG A 58 -4.82 20.61 -31.09
CA ARG A 58 -5.05 20.48 -32.53
C ARG A 58 -5.37 21.82 -33.19
N TYR A 59 -6.55 21.97 -33.82
CA TYR A 59 -6.99 23.18 -34.53
C TYR A 59 -7.51 24.29 -33.59
N GLY A 60 -7.57 24.05 -32.27
CA GLY A 60 -7.92 25.07 -31.28
C GLY A 60 -9.42 25.32 -31.09
N TYR A 61 -10.30 24.37 -31.45
CA TYR A 61 -11.75 24.54 -31.29
C TYR A 61 -12.20 24.56 -29.81
N SER A 62 -11.57 23.75 -28.96
CA SER A 62 -11.73 23.83 -27.50
C SER A 62 -11.13 25.13 -26.97
N ALA A 63 -9.92 25.48 -27.40
CA ALA A 63 -9.25 26.75 -27.05
C ALA A 63 -10.15 27.98 -27.28
N ILE A 64 -10.73 28.12 -28.48
CA ILE A 64 -11.61 29.26 -28.79
C ILE A 64 -12.94 29.20 -28.00
N ALA A 65 -13.48 28.01 -27.74
CA ALA A 65 -14.66 27.86 -26.87
C ALA A 65 -14.36 28.33 -25.43
N PHE A 66 -13.20 27.98 -24.90
CA PHE A 66 -12.74 28.39 -23.58
C PHE A 66 -12.51 29.90 -23.51
N LEU A 67 -11.78 30.47 -24.48
CA LEU A 67 -11.44 31.88 -24.52
C LEU A 67 -12.66 32.79 -24.78
N GLN A 68 -13.65 32.35 -25.56
CA GLN A 68 -14.92 33.09 -25.66
C GLN A 68 -15.73 33.07 -24.35
N ALA A 69 -15.62 31.99 -23.57
CA ALA A 69 -16.32 31.86 -22.29
C ALA A 69 -15.64 32.66 -21.16
N SER A 70 -14.31 32.73 -21.18
CA SER A 70 -13.45 33.48 -20.24
C SER A 70 -12.37 34.31 -20.99
N PRO A 71 -12.72 35.48 -21.56
CA PRO A 71 -11.83 36.25 -22.44
C PRO A 71 -10.54 36.78 -21.79
N SER A 72 -10.53 36.92 -20.46
CA SER A 72 -9.37 37.41 -19.71
C SER A 72 -8.48 36.28 -19.18
N ALA A 73 -8.79 35.02 -19.51
CA ALA A 73 -7.98 33.90 -19.06
C ALA A 73 -6.65 33.87 -19.81
N LYS A 74 -5.55 33.64 -19.07
CA LYS A 74 -4.29 33.24 -19.68
C LYS A 74 -4.40 31.77 -20.12
N TYR A 75 -4.12 31.50 -21.38
CA TYR A 75 -4.25 30.17 -21.98
C TYR A 75 -2.89 29.63 -22.42
N LEU A 76 -2.58 28.38 -22.07
CA LEU A 76 -1.45 27.63 -22.60
C LEU A 76 -1.92 26.32 -23.23
N GLY A 77 -1.77 26.20 -24.54
CA GLY A 77 -2.02 24.97 -25.29
C GLY A 77 -0.76 24.14 -25.50
N ILE A 78 -0.84 22.82 -25.34
CA ILE A 78 0.24 21.88 -25.63
C ILE A 78 -0.25 20.83 -26.63
N ASP A 79 0.47 20.66 -27.74
CA ASP A 79 0.19 19.62 -28.72
C ASP A 79 1.50 19.05 -29.28
N ALA A 80 1.51 17.78 -29.68
CA ALA A 80 2.69 17.16 -30.29
C ALA A 80 2.83 17.48 -31.78
N ASP A 81 1.79 18.08 -32.40
CA ASP A 81 1.71 18.54 -33.80
C ASP A 81 2.13 17.46 -34.82
N ARG A 82 1.65 16.23 -34.60
CA ARG A 82 1.98 15.05 -35.39
C ARG A 82 0.74 14.20 -35.66
N GLU A 83 0.77 13.36 -36.70
CA GLU A 83 -0.33 12.47 -37.11
C GLU A 83 -0.49 11.25 -36.18
N ASN A 84 -0.74 11.47 -34.89
CA ASN A 84 -1.02 10.41 -33.91
C ASN A 84 -2.22 10.80 -33.04
N PHE A 85 -3.03 9.81 -32.65
CA PHE A 85 -4.20 10.00 -31.76
C PHE A 85 -5.17 11.10 -32.22
N GLY A 86 -5.34 11.28 -33.54
CA GLY A 86 -6.19 12.33 -34.11
C GLY A 86 -5.52 13.69 -34.28
N GLY A 87 -4.23 13.83 -33.94
CA GLY A 87 -3.43 15.02 -34.23
C GLY A 87 -3.21 15.26 -35.73
N GLN A 88 -2.91 16.49 -36.10
CA GLN A 88 -2.71 16.91 -37.48
C GLN A 88 -1.56 17.92 -37.54
N PRO A 89 -0.46 17.65 -38.28
CA PRO A 89 0.64 18.59 -38.43
C PRO A 89 0.19 19.94 -38.96
N GLY A 90 0.67 21.01 -38.34
CA GLY A 90 0.33 22.39 -38.70
C GLY A 90 -1.02 22.88 -38.13
N ALA A 91 -1.76 22.04 -37.40
CA ALA A 91 -3.05 22.44 -36.83
C ALA A 91 -2.90 23.56 -35.79
N LEU A 92 -1.79 23.55 -35.04
CA LEU A 92 -1.49 24.59 -34.06
C LEU A 92 -1.36 25.98 -34.69
N GLU A 93 -0.98 26.09 -35.97
CA GLU A 93 -0.91 27.38 -36.64
C GLU A 93 -2.30 27.99 -36.83
N TRP A 94 -3.29 27.16 -37.15
CA TRP A 94 -4.68 27.60 -37.17
C TRP A 94 -5.19 27.99 -35.78
N ALA A 95 -4.82 27.21 -34.76
CA ALA A 95 -5.18 27.51 -33.38
C ALA A 95 -4.66 28.90 -32.96
N ARG A 96 -3.43 29.26 -33.32
CA ARG A 96 -2.86 30.61 -33.11
C ARG A 96 -3.67 31.69 -33.80
N GLN A 97 -4.07 31.47 -35.06
CA GLN A 97 -4.84 32.46 -35.83
C GLN A 97 -6.20 32.75 -35.20
N ILE A 98 -6.95 31.73 -34.84
CA ILE A 98 -8.32 31.92 -34.30
C ILE A 98 -8.33 32.44 -32.86
N THR A 99 -7.20 32.36 -32.16
CA THR A 99 -7.04 32.84 -30.78
C THR A 99 -6.18 34.11 -30.65
N GLU A 100 -5.73 34.70 -31.76
CA GLU A 100 -4.91 35.92 -31.79
C GLU A 100 -5.43 37.06 -30.87
N PRO A 101 -6.75 37.31 -30.75
CA PRO A 101 -7.24 38.40 -29.89
C PRO A 101 -7.10 38.16 -28.37
N TYR A 102 -6.61 37.00 -27.94
CA TYR A 102 -6.56 36.57 -26.54
C TYR A 102 -5.11 36.34 -26.05
N ASP A 103 -4.93 36.25 -24.73
CA ASP A 103 -3.64 35.86 -24.11
C ASP A 103 -3.45 34.34 -24.20
N ALA A 104 -3.13 33.86 -25.41
CA ALA A 104 -2.98 32.44 -25.74
C ALA A 104 -1.57 32.12 -26.24
N GLU A 105 -0.90 31.21 -25.54
CA GLU A 105 0.41 30.66 -25.92
C GLU A 105 0.26 29.18 -26.32
N PHE A 106 1.12 28.69 -27.23
CA PHE A 106 1.08 27.31 -27.71
C PHE A 106 2.48 26.69 -27.74
N LEU A 107 2.60 25.49 -27.18
CA LEU A 107 3.84 24.72 -27.11
C LEU A 107 3.72 23.44 -27.95
N VAL A 108 4.65 23.24 -28.88
CA VAL A 108 4.82 21.96 -29.60
C VAL A 108 5.63 21.01 -28.72
N ALA A 109 4.98 20.07 -28.04
CA ALA A 109 5.65 19.13 -27.16
C ALA A 109 4.82 17.86 -26.90
N ASP A 110 5.52 16.79 -26.50
CA ASP A 110 4.91 15.52 -26.12
C ASP A 110 4.72 15.44 -24.59
N THR A 111 3.47 15.55 -24.12
CA THR A 111 3.14 15.46 -22.69
C THR A 111 3.51 14.13 -22.06
N GLN A 112 3.60 13.05 -22.85
CA GLN A 112 3.96 11.72 -22.35
C GLN A 112 5.41 11.65 -21.85
N THR A 113 6.25 12.59 -22.30
CA THR A 113 7.65 12.73 -21.82
C THR A 113 7.79 13.70 -20.65
N MET A 114 6.73 14.46 -20.33
CA MET A 114 6.77 15.47 -19.29
C MET A 114 6.62 14.86 -17.89
N LYS A 115 7.46 15.36 -16.96
CA LYS A 115 7.30 15.10 -15.52
C LYS A 115 6.25 16.02 -14.89
N ARG A 116 6.14 17.25 -15.41
CA ARG A 116 5.27 18.32 -14.96
C ARG A 116 4.91 19.19 -16.16
N PHE A 117 3.70 19.76 -16.19
CA PHE A 117 3.34 20.73 -17.21
C PHE A 117 4.07 22.07 -16.98
N PRO A 118 4.37 22.85 -18.04
CA PRO A 118 4.96 24.17 -17.90
C PRO A 118 4.10 25.09 -17.01
N GLY A 119 4.72 26.09 -16.39
CA GLY A 119 4.01 27.12 -15.63
C GLY A 119 3.61 26.73 -14.20
N GLY A 120 2.75 27.57 -13.61
CA GLY A 120 2.27 27.48 -12.24
C GLY A 120 0.97 26.68 -12.10
N PRO A 121 0.29 26.75 -10.94
CA PRO A 121 -1.04 26.19 -10.82
C PRO A 121 -2.03 26.87 -11.78
N TYR A 122 -2.91 26.07 -12.39
CA TYR A 122 -3.94 26.47 -13.33
C TYR A 122 -5.32 26.39 -12.67
N ASP A 123 -6.20 27.34 -12.98
CA ASP A 123 -7.60 27.26 -12.55
C ASP A 123 -8.34 26.10 -13.25
N LEU A 124 -8.01 25.83 -14.51
CA LEU A 124 -8.52 24.71 -15.28
C LEU A 124 -7.40 24.05 -16.09
N ILE A 125 -7.33 22.72 -16.04
CA ILE A 125 -6.53 21.91 -16.96
C ILE A 125 -7.48 21.03 -17.78
N HIS A 126 -7.49 21.19 -19.09
CA HIS A 126 -8.21 20.35 -20.04
C HIS A 126 -7.27 19.28 -20.61
N ILE A 127 -7.70 18.02 -20.59
CA ILE A 127 -6.96 16.88 -21.14
C ILE A 127 -7.77 16.31 -22.31
N ASP A 128 -7.27 16.52 -23.53
CA ASP A 128 -7.79 16.00 -24.79
C ASP A 128 -6.66 15.47 -25.69
N GLY A 129 -5.61 14.94 -25.04
CA GLY A 129 -4.42 14.41 -25.70
C GLY A 129 -4.52 12.93 -26.07
N GLN A 130 -3.55 12.13 -25.63
CA GLN A 130 -3.51 10.69 -25.92
C GLN A 130 -4.60 9.94 -25.11
N GLN A 131 -5.61 9.41 -25.81
CA GLN A 131 -6.78 8.72 -25.21
C GLN A 131 -6.69 7.17 -25.27
N ASP A 132 -5.50 6.60 -25.13
CA ASP A 132 -5.28 5.14 -25.09
C ASP A 132 -5.36 4.53 -23.67
N GLY A 133 -5.91 5.29 -22.73
CA GLY A 133 -6.01 4.94 -21.31
C GLY A 133 -4.71 5.15 -20.53
N ALA A 134 -3.58 4.60 -20.97
CA ALA A 134 -2.29 4.78 -20.29
C ALA A 134 -1.80 6.23 -20.37
N GLY A 135 -1.89 6.84 -21.55
CA GLY A 135 -1.59 8.27 -21.75
C GLY A 135 -2.55 9.16 -20.97
N THR A 136 -3.83 8.78 -20.92
CA THR A 136 -4.82 9.52 -20.11
C THR A 136 -4.50 9.50 -18.62
N PHE A 137 -4.17 8.33 -18.08
CA PHE A 137 -3.75 8.22 -16.68
C PHE A 137 -2.49 9.06 -16.41
N HIS A 138 -1.53 9.06 -17.34
CA HIS A 138 -0.33 9.87 -17.23
C HIS A 138 -0.67 11.36 -17.16
N ASP A 139 -1.47 11.88 -18.09
CA ASP A 139 -1.84 13.30 -18.11
C ASP A 139 -2.70 13.70 -16.90
N LEU A 140 -3.66 12.87 -16.48
CA LEU A 140 -4.46 13.09 -15.27
C LEU A 140 -3.57 13.25 -14.02
N ARG A 141 -2.53 12.43 -13.89
CA ARG A 141 -1.58 12.51 -12.77
C ARG A 141 -0.82 13.83 -12.72
N ARG A 142 -0.52 14.46 -13.87
CA ARG A 142 0.14 15.78 -13.91
C ARG A 142 -0.88 16.88 -13.70
N ALA A 143 -2.07 16.72 -14.27
CA ALA A 143 -3.14 17.70 -14.14
C ALA A 143 -3.59 17.86 -12.69
N ILE A 144 -3.75 16.76 -11.94
CA ILE A 144 -4.19 16.84 -10.54
C ILE A 144 -3.19 17.57 -9.63
N SER A 145 -1.89 17.57 -9.98
CA SER A 145 -0.86 18.27 -9.21
C SER A 145 -0.68 19.74 -9.59
N GLN A 146 -1.41 20.24 -10.60
CA GLN A 146 -1.31 21.62 -11.05
C GLN A 146 -2.66 22.29 -11.30
N GLY A 147 -3.77 21.56 -11.35
CA GLY A 147 -5.09 22.09 -11.70
C GLY A 147 -6.00 22.20 -10.49
N ARG A 148 -6.70 23.33 -10.34
CA ARG A 148 -7.83 23.46 -9.41
C ARG A 148 -9.03 22.63 -9.88
N TRP A 149 -9.25 22.67 -11.19
CA TRP A 149 -10.18 21.84 -11.93
C TRP A 149 -9.43 21.07 -13.01
N VAL A 150 -9.79 19.81 -13.20
CA VAL A 150 -9.30 18.99 -14.32
C VAL A 150 -10.52 18.55 -15.13
N LEU A 151 -10.55 18.87 -16.41
CA LEU A 151 -11.57 18.43 -17.36
C LEU A 151 -10.94 17.42 -18.30
N LEU A 152 -11.30 16.16 -18.18
CA LEU A 152 -10.89 15.10 -19.09
C LEU A 152 -11.94 14.92 -20.19
N ASP A 153 -11.49 15.01 -21.43
CA ASP A 153 -12.31 14.66 -22.58
C ASP A 153 -12.31 13.16 -22.88
N GLY A 154 -13.34 12.72 -23.59
CA GLY A 154 -13.45 11.34 -24.06
C GLY A 154 -13.66 10.31 -22.95
N TYR A 155 -14.21 10.69 -21.79
CA TYR A 155 -14.36 9.80 -20.63
C TYR A 155 -15.13 8.50 -20.96
N PHE A 156 -16.06 8.55 -21.92
CA PHE A 156 -16.81 7.40 -22.43
C PHE A 156 -16.39 6.98 -23.86
N TRP A 157 -15.25 7.48 -24.36
CA TRP A 157 -14.80 7.25 -25.74
C TRP A 157 -14.38 5.80 -25.99
N THR A 158 -13.55 5.25 -25.11
CA THR A 158 -13.08 3.87 -25.17
C THR A 158 -13.21 3.19 -23.81
N GLN A 159 -13.27 1.86 -23.83
CA GLN A 159 -13.25 1.07 -22.60
C GLN A 159 -11.95 1.32 -21.83
N GLU A 160 -10.82 1.41 -22.53
CA GLU A 160 -9.51 1.70 -21.95
C GLU A 160 -9.51 3.05 -21.24
N ASN A 161 -10.06 4.10 -21.87
CA ASN A 161 -10.09 5.42 -21.28
C ASN A 161 -10.99 5.45 -20.02
N PHE A 162 -12.19 4.88 -20.13
CA PHE A 162 -13.12 4.81 -19.00
C PHE A 162 -12.51 4.08 -17.81
N VAL A 163 -11.90 2.90 -18.03
CA VAL A 163 -11.35 2.10 -16.93
C VAL A 163 -10.10 2.74 -16.32
N ASN A 164 -9.20 3.33 -17.11
CA ASN A 164 -8.02 4.03 -16.58
C ASN A 164 -8.39 5.32 -15.83
N ALA A 165 -9.38 6.07 -16.31
CA ALA A 165 -9.89 7.24 -15.58
C ALA A 165 -10.53 6.83 -14.25
N ASN A 166 -11.24 5.71 -14.19
CA ASN A 166 -11.78 5.18 -12.92
C ASN A 166 -10.67 4.67 -11.97
N ASP A 167 -9.64 3.99 -12.48
CA ASP A 167 -8.45 3.62 -11.69
C ASP A 167 -7.81 4.86 -11.07
N PHE A 168 -7.66 5.93 -11.86
CA PHE A 168 -7.19 7.22 -11.37
C PHE A 168 -8.06 7.79 -10.25
N LEU A 169 -9.40 7.85 -10.43
CA LEU A 169 -10.31 8.36 -9.41
C LEU A 169 -10.21 7.59 -8.09
N ILE A 170 -10.07 6.27 -8.14
CA ILE A 170 -9.92 5.42 -6.95
C ILE A 170 -8.57 5.67 -6.28
N LYS A 171 -7.50 5.77 -7.08
CA LYS A 171 -6.13 5.90 -6.58
C LYS A 171 -5.85 7.27 -5.98
N TYR A 172 -6.46 8.33 -6.50
CA TYR A 172 -6.27 9.73 -6.08
C TYR A 172 -7.44 10.27 -5.26
N LYS A 173 -8.26 9.38 -4.68
CA LYS A 173 -9.48 9.73 -3.94
C LYS A 173 -9.27 10.70 -2.75
N ASP A 174 -8.09 10.69 -2.15
CA ASP A 174 -7.69 11.54 -1.02
C ASP A 174 -7.48 13.00 -1.43
N VAL A 175 -7.13 13.25 -2.70
CA VAL A 175 -6.92 14.62 -3.24
C VAL A 175 -8.04 15.08 -4.16
N ILE A 176 -9.06 14.26 -4.36
CA ILE A 176 -10.23 14.59 -5.14
C ILE A 176 -11.37 14.95 -4.18
N ARG A 177 -11.84 16.20 -4.26
CA ARG A 177 -13.02 16.63 -3.49
C ARG A 177 -14.29 15.97 -4.01
N TYR A 178 -14.45 15.93 -5.32
CA TYR A 178 -15.47 15.17 -6.04
C TYR A 178 -15.13 15.14 -7.54
N ALA A 179 -15.72 14.20 -8.26
CA ALA A 179 -15.67 14.14 -9.72
C ALA A 179 -17.08 14.01 -10.30
N VAL A 180 -17.31 14.58 -11.47
CA VAL A 180 -18.60 14.65 -12.14
C VAL A 180 -18.45 14.14 -13.57
N ALA A 181 -19.09 13.01 -13.87
CA ALA A 181 -19.26 12.57 -15.25
C ALA A 181 -20.36 13.39 -15.91
N ILE A 182 -20.06 13.97 -17.07
CA ILE A 182 -20.98 14.79 -17.85
C ILE A 182 -21.24 14.06 -19.17
N PRO A 183 -22.43 13.47 -19.36
CA PRO A 183 -22.80 12.82 -20.62
C PRO A 183 -22.75 13.77 -21.82
N GLY A 184 -22.26 13.29 -22.95
CA GLY A 184 -22.09 14.03 -24.20
C GLY A 184 -21.63 13.11 -25.33
N TYR A 185 -21.13 13.70 -26.43
CA TYR A 185 -20.68 12.96 -27.61
C TYR A 185 -19.69 11.83 -27.28
N ALA A 186 -18.62 12.15 -26.54
CA ALA A 186 -17.65 11.18 -26.02
C ALA A 186 -17.59 11.16 -24.48
N GLY A 187 -18.43 11.96 -23.82
CA GLY A 187 -18.44 12.14 -22.37
C GLY A 187 -17.26 12.93 -21.82
N ASP A 188 -17.51 13.69 -20.76
CA ASP A 188 -16.51 14.48 -20.05
C ASP A 188 -16.43 14.04 -18.59
N LEU A 189 -15.24 14.11 -18.00
CA LEU A 189 -15.05 13.95 -16.56
C LEU A 189 -14.47 15.23 -15.97
N LEU A 190 -15.28 15.92 -15.17
CA LEU A 190 -14.85 17.13 -14.45
C LEU A 190 -14.47 16.78 -13.01
N ILE A 191 -13.21 16.95 -12.67
CA ILE A 191 -12.64 16.65 -11.36
C ILE A 191 -12.38 17.94 -10.60
N ARG A 192 -12.86 18.01 -9.35
CA ARG A 192 -12.52 19.07 -8.40
C ARG A 192 -11.44 18.57 -7.44
N VAL A 193 -10.28 19.21 -7.47
CA VAL A 193 -9.18 18.92 -6.52
C VAL A 193 -9.54 19.44 -5.12
N SER A 194 -9.07 18.75 -4.07
CA SER A 194 -9.30 19.19 -2.69
C SER A 194 -8.58 20.52 -2.40
N ASP A 195 -9.21 21.36 -1.59
CA ASP A 195 -8.64 22.68 -1.23
C ASP A 195 -7.38 22.51 -0.40
N GLU A 196 -7.37 21.56 0.54
CA GLU A 196 -6.21 21.18 1.35
C GLU A 196 -5.03 20.76 0.47
N TYR A 197 -5.24 19.94 -0.56
CA TYR A 197 -4.15 19.56 -1.45
C TYR A 197 -3.64 20.73 -2.29
N LEU A 198 -4.52 21.64 -2.73
CA LEU A 198 -4.12 22.83 -3.47
C LEU A 198 -3.21 23.76 -2.66
N GLU A 199 -3.37 23.82 -1.34
CA GLU A 199 -2.46 24.56 -0.46
C GLU A 199 -1.05 23.96 -0.42
N THR A 200 -0.91 22.66 -0.73
CA THR A 200 0.38 21.96 -0.78
C THR A 200 1.08 22.02 -2.14
N ILE A 201 0.37 22.41 -3.20
CA ILE A 201 0.94 22.49 -4.55
C ILE A 201 1.90 23.69 -4.61
N THR A 202 3.20 23.39 -4.63
CA THR A 202 4.23 24.40 -4.83
C THR A 202 4.47 24.66 -6.33
N THR A 203 5.04 25.82 -6.64
CA THR A 203 5.53 26.19 -7.98
C THR A 203 6.79 25.43 -8.38
N GLU A 204 7.43 24.70 -7.46
CA GLU A 204 8.67 23.98 -7.74
C GLU A 204 8.41 22.64 -8.45
N PRO A 205 9.28 22.20 -9.38
CA PRO A 205 9.10 20.93 -10.07
C PRO A 205 9.00 19.78 -9.07
N SER A 206 7.91 19.02 -9.09
CA SER A 206 7.85 17.74 -8.38
C SER A 206 8.70 16.73 -9.15
N ALA A 207 10.02 16.79 -8.98
CA ALA A 207 10.81 15.57 -9.06
C ALA A 207 10.34 14.66 -7.92
N GLY A 208 10.29 13.34 -8.14
CA GLY A 208 10.08 12.42 -7.02
C GLY A 208 11.06 12.75 -5.89
N ALA A 209 10.64 12.51 -4.65
CA ALA A 209 11.39 13.01 -3.49
C ALA A 209 12.86 12.56 -3.53
N ALA A 210 13.79 13.51 -3.32
CA ALA A 210 15.22 13.24 -3.40
C ALA A 210 15.75 12.47 -2.17
N GLY A 211 15.02 12.52 -1.06
CA GLY A 211 15.30 11.83 0.19
C GLY A 211 14.09 11.77 1.10
N SER A 212 14.23 11.04 2.21
CA SER A 212 13.16 10.79 3.17
C SER A 212 12.64 12.06 3.86
N GLY A 213 13.49 13.09 3.99
CA GLY A 213 13.11 14.39 4.57
C GLY A 213 12.02 15.14 3.78
N GLU A 214 11.89 14.89 2.47
CA GLU A 214 10.86 15.54 1.64
C GLU A 214 9.48 14.89 1.78
N ILE A 215 9.44 13.64 2.24
CA ILE A 215 8.20 12.85 2.40
C ILE A 215 7.73 12.75 3.85
N VAL A 216 8.53 13.20 4.83
CA VAL A 216 8.22 13.11 6.27
C VAL A 216 6.84 13.66 6.63
N LYS A 217 6.41 14.73 5.97
CA LYS A 217 5.10 15.38 6.19
C LYS A 217 3.89 14.48 5.88
N PHE A 218 4.09 13.42 5.10
CA PHE A 218 3.04 12.46 4.75
C PHE A 218 2.91 11.31 5.77
N TYR A 219 3.81 11.21 6.75
CA TYR A 219 3.76 10.22 7.83
C TYR A 219 2.96 10.75 9.02
N ASP A 220 1.65 10.85 8.83
CA ASP A 220 0.69 11.35 9.82
C ASP A 220 -0.21 10.23 10.38
N ASN A 221 -1.13 10.59 11.27
CA ASN A 221 -2.10 9.64 11.81
C ASN A 221 -2.97 9.00 10.73
N THR A 222 -3.26 9.73 9.64
CA THR A 222 -4.09 9.23 8.54
C THR A 222 -3.39 8.08 7.84
N TYR A 223 -2.13 8.29 7.44
CA TYR A 223 -1.30 7.28 6.82
C TYR A 223 -1.24 6.01 7.68
N TYR A 224 -0.81 6.12 8.94
CA TYR A 224 -0.63 4.93 9.78
C TYR A 224 -1.95 4.19 10.06
N LEU A 225 -3.06 4.90 10.27
CA LEU A 225 -4.33 4.28 10.69
C LEU A 225 -5.25 3.89 9.54
N ASN A 226 -5.05 4.40 8.33
CA ASN A 226 -5.98 4.22 7.22
C ASN A 226 -5.37 3.69 5.91
N ASP A 227 -4.05 3.80 5.70
CA ASP A 227 -3.44 3.46 4.40
C ASP A 227 -2.19 2.60 4.48
N CYS A 228 -1.40 2.72 5.56
CA CYS A 228 -0.24 1.88 5.80
C CYS A 228 -0.65 0.39 5.86
N GLY A 229 0.11 -0.49 5.21
CA GLY A 229 -0.17 -1.94 5.19
C GLY A 229 -0.45 -2.50 6.59
N GLY A 230 -1.48 -3.34 6.72
CA GLY A 230 -1.88 -3.91 8.02
C GLY A 230 -2.70 -2.98 8.95
N HIS A 231 -3.10 -1.79 8.50
CA HIS A 231 -3.82 -0.83 9.37
C HIS A 231 -5.18 -1.35 9.89
N ARG A 232 -5.87 -2.22 9.14
CA ARG A 232 -7.18 -2.75 9.55
C ARG A 232 -7.01 -3.73 10.72
N GLU A 233 -6.02 -4.59 10.60
CA GLU A 233 -5.60 -5.55 11.60
C GLU A 233 -5.15 -4.80 12.86
N PHE A 234 -4.30 -3.78 12.71
CA PHE A 234 -3.90 -2.90 13.81
C PHE A 234 -5.11 -2.25 14.49
N ARG A 235 -6.05 -1.67 13.74
CA ARG A 235 -7.24 -1.04 14.33
C ARG A 235 -8.09 -2.01 15.14
N ARG A 236 -8.17 -3.26 14.69
CA ARG A 236 -8.89 -4.36 15.36
C ARG A 236 -8.17 -4.84 16.62
N SER A 237 -6.88 -5.13 16.54
CA SER A 237 -6.11 -5.75 17.63
C SER A 237 -5.48 -4.73 18.58
N LYS A 238 -5.34 -3.48 18.15
CA LYS A 238 -4.49 -2.45 18.76
C LYS A 238 -3.03 -2.90 18.86
N GLY A 239 -2.53 -3.57 17.82
CA GLY A 239 -1.16 -4.10 17.72
C GLY A 239 -0.87 -5.35 18.57
N ARG A 240 -1.87 -5.84 19.32
CA ARG A 240 -1.70 -7.00 20.21
C ARG A 240 -1.61 -8.35 19.49
N THR A 241 -2.10 -8.41 18.27
CA THR A 241 -2.00 -9.61 17.42
C THR A 241 -1.40 -9.21 16.08
N ILE A 242 -0.57 -10.09 15.53
CA ILE A 242 0.02 -9.98 14.20
C ILE A 242 -0.40 -11.20 13.41
N ASP A 243 -1.09 -10.96 12.29
CA ASP A 243 -1.50 -12.01 11.35
C ASP A 243 -0.77 -11.89 10.01
N ASP A 244 0.02 -10.82 9.82
CA ASP A 244 0.79 -10.57 8.62
C ASP A 244 1.99 -11.54 8.53
N PRO A 245 2.06 -12.44 7.52
CA PRO A 245 3.15 -13.40 7.38
C PRO A 245 4.53 -12.76 7.32
N ARG A 246 4.64 -11.53 6.83
CA ARG A 246 5.91 -10.80 6.70
C ARG A 246 6.45 -10.45 8.07
N LEU A 247 5.61 -9.87 8.93
CA LEU A 247 5.96 -9.53 10.30
C LEU A 247 6.20 -10.79 11.15
N LEU A 248 5.40 -11.84 10.97
CA LEU A 248 5.61 -13.14 11.61
C LEU A 248 6.98 -13.74 11.25
N ALA A 249 7.43 -13.61 10.01
CA ALA A 249 8.74 -14.10 9.58
C ALA A 249 9.89 -13.37 10.27
N LEU A 250 9.77 -12.04 10.43
CA LEU A 250 10.74 -11.22 11.18
C LEU A 250 10.80 -11.63 12.66
N LEU A 251 9.63 -11.86 13.28
CA LEU A 251 9.56 -12.36 14.66
C LEU A 251 10.15 -13.76 14.81
N ALA A 252 9.89 -14.67 13.87
CA ALA A 252 10.50 -16.01 13.88
C ALA A 252 12.04 -15.94 13.79
N MET A 253 12.59 -15.04 12.96
CA MET A 253 14.03 -14.85 12.85
C MET A 253 14.67 -14.26 14.12
N SER A 254 13.93 -13.52 14.95
CA SER A 254 14.44 -13.04 16.24
C SER A 254 14.85 -14.18 17.18
N ARG A 255 14.33 -15.41 16.97
CA ARG A 255 14.70 -16.62 17.73
C ARG A 255 16.14 -17.08 17.47
N LEU A 256 16.76 -16.58 16.41
CA LEU A 256 18.15 -16.90 16.06
C LEU A 256 19.16 -15.99 16.77
N ALA A 257 18.70 -14.89 17.36
CA ALA A 257 19.56 -14.00 18.13
C ALA A 257 19.97 -14.65 19.46
N ALA A 258 21.24 -14.54 19.81
CA ALA A 258 21.77 -15.11 21.06
C ALA A 258 21.31 -14.32 22.31
N GLY A 259 21.01 -13.03 22.15
CA GLY A 259 20.59 -12.13 23.21
C GLY A 259 19.20 -11.53 23.01
N ARG A 260 18.81 -10.66 23.95
CA ARG A 260 17.46 -10.09 24.06
C ARG A 260 17.40 -8.57 23.90
N ARG A 261 18.50 -7.91 23.55
CA ARG A 261 18.47 -6.47 23.21
C ARG A 261 18.15 -6.33 21.74
N ALA A 262 17.07 -5.62 21.43
CA ALA A 262 16.67 -5.41 20.06
C ALA A 262 16.45 -3.93 19.70
N LEU A 263 16.67 -3.63 18.42
CA LEU A 263 16.48 -2.32 17.83
C LEU A 263 15.51 -2.44 16.66
N ASP A 264 14.39 -1.74 16.74
CA ASP A 264 13.36 -1.66 15.71
C ASP A 264 13.48 -0.32 14.96
N LEU A 265 13.96 -0.39 13.72
CA LEU A 265 14.22 0.77 12.85
C LEU A 265 12.99 1.02 11.97
N GLY A 266 12.37 2.19 12.13
CA GLY A 266 11.10 2.49 11.48
C GLY A 266 9.94 1.76 12.15
N CYS A 267 9.83 1.87 13.49
CA CYS A 267 8.94 1.03 14.28
C CYS A 267 7.43 1.21 13.98
N GLY A 268 7.04 2.27 13.25
CA GLY A 268 5.68 2.45 12.80
C GLY A 268 4.67 2.46 13.96
N ARG A 269 3.61 1.68 13.84
CA ARG A 269 2.57 1.59 14.87
C ARG A 269 2.98 0.74 16.08
N GLY A 270 4.19 0.18 16.07
CA GLY A 270 4.80 -0.52 17.20
C GLY A 270 4.39 -1.98 17.35
N GLU A 271 3.78 -2.63 16.35
CA GLU A 271 3.35 -4.02 16.47
C GLU A 271 4.53 -4.97 16.69
N LEU A 272 5.61 -4.86 15.89
CA LEU A 272 6.82 -5.68 16.05
C LEU A 272 7.49 -5.42 17.40
N SER A 273 7.71 -4.15 17.73
CA SER A 273 8.22 -3.71 19.03
C SER A 273 7.43 -4.31 20.20
N PHE A 274 6.10 -4.27 20.13
CA PHE A 274 5.22 -4.82 21.17
C PHE A 274 5.40 -6.34 21.31
N GLN A 275 5.38 -7.08 20.20
CA GLN A 275 5.55 -8.53 20.24
C GLN A 275 6.92 -8.92 20.80
N LEU A 276 7.99 -8.25 20.38
CA LEU A 276 9.34 -8.52 20.88
C LEU A 276 9.44 -8.24 22.38
N ALA A 277 8.92 -7.11 22.86
CA ALA A 277 8.89 -6.81 24.29
C ALA A 277 8.04 -7.84 25.08
N ALA A 278 6.91 -8.29 24.50
CA ALA A 278 6.08 -9.36 25.08
C ALA A 278 6.83 -10.70 25.18
N ALA A 279 7.77 -10.96 24.26
CA ALA A 279 8.68 -12.11 24.31
C ALA A 279 9.92 -11.89 25.21
N GLY A 280 9.98 -10.79 25.96
CA GLY A 280 11.05 -10.51 26.92
C GLY A 280 12.28 -9.82 26.34
N PHE A 281 12.18 -9.21 25.15
CA PHE A 281 13.26 -8.37 24.64
C PHE A 281 13.28 -6.98 25.29
N ASP A 282 14.47 -6.42 25.44
CA ASP A 282 14.69 -5.00 25.74
C ASP A 282 14.81 -4.24 24.43
N ILE A 283 13.74 -3.51 24.08
CA ILE A 283 13.58 -2.90 22.76
C ILE A 283 13.90 -1.42 22.80
N THR A 284 14.72 -0.97 21.85
CA THR A 284 14.72 0.43 21.41
C THR A 284 13.99 0.54 20.08
N ALA A 285 12.97 1.39 20.01
CA ALA A 285 12.12 1.57 18.85
C ALA A 285 12.28 3.00 18.31
N ILE A 286 12.72 3.12 17.05
CA ILE A 286 13.02 4.41 16.41
C ILE A 286 12.04 4.64 15.25
N ASP A 287 11.49 5.84 15.19
CA ASP A 287 10.77 6.35 14.02
C ASP A 287 10.93 7.87 14.00
N TYR A 288 11.06 8.48 12.83
CA TYR A 288 11.16 9.94 12.72
C TYR A 288 9.82 10.67 12.88
N SER A 289 8.69 9.96 12.82
CA SER A 289 7.35 10.53 12.87
C SER A 289 6.85 10.57 14.30
N GLU A 290 6.52 11.77 14.78
CA GLU A 290 5.90 11.95 16.09
C GLU A 290 4.56 11.21 16.18
N ALA A 291 3.79 11.16 15.09
CA ALA A 291 2.53 10.43 15.02
C ALA A 291 2.74 8.93 15.19
N SER A 292 3.76 8.37 14.53
CA SER A 292 4.19 6.98 14.67
C SER A 292 4.50 6.63 16.13
N ILE A 293 5.39 7.41 16.75
CA ILE A 293 5.80 7.21 18.15
C ILE A 293 4.61 7.34 19.10
N ALA A 294 3.69 8.27 18.88
CA ALA A 294 2.47 8.41 19.68
C ALA A 294 1.56 7.18 19.55
N ILE A 295 1.35 6.67 18.34
CA ILE A 295 0.56 5.45 18.08
C ILE A 295 1.21 4.24 18.74
N ALA A 296 2.53 4.07 18.60
CA ALA A 296 3.26 2.96 19.20
C ALA A 296 3.18 2.99 20.74
N LYS A 297 3.34 4.17 21.37
CA LYS A 297 3.14 4.31 22.82
C LYS A 297 1.72 3.92 23.26
N ASN A 298 0.71 4.30 22.47
CA ASN A 298 -0.68 3.92 22.75
C ASN A 298 -0.92 2.41 22.61
N CYS A 299 -0.25 1.74 21.66
CA CYS A 299 -0.27 0.28 21.53
C CYS A 299 0.19 -0.39 22.84
N PHE A 300 1.30 0.08 23.41
CA PHE A 300 1.83 -0.44 24.68
C PHE A 300 0.94 -0.10 25.88
N ALA A 301 0.43 1.14 25.96
CA ALA A 301 -0.43 1.57 27.07
C ALA A 301 -1.74 0.76 27.14
N ALA A 302 -2.26 0.31 25.99
CA ALA A 302 -3.49 -0.49 25.90
C ALA A 302 -3.32 -1.96 26.35
N ALA A 303 -2.11 -2.42 26.63
CA ALA A 303 -1.83 -3.82 26.94
C ALA A 303 -2.49 -4.30 28.24
N GLY A 304 -2.70 -3.42 29.23
CA GLY A 304 -3.37 -3.71 30.51
C GLY A 304 -2.69 -4.77 31.39
N GLN A 305 -1.66 -5.46 30.88
CA GLN A 305 -0.86 -6.49 31.55
C GLN A 305 0.61 -6.08 31.60
N ARG A 306 1.37 -6.68 32.53
CA ARG A 306 2.82 -6.48 32.63
C ARG A 306 3.51 -7.19 31.47
N ILE A 307 4.14 -6.41 30.60
CA ILE A 307 5.00 -6.90 29.52
C ILE A 307 6.33 -7.38 30.14
N PRO A 308 6.87 -8.57 29.79
CA PRO A 308 8.10 -9.09 30.39
C PRO A 308 9.35 -8.26 30.08
N GLY A 309 9.47 -7.76 28.85
CA GLY A 309 10.59 -6.92 28.39
C GLY A 309 10.38 -5.43 28.64
N THR A 310 11.32 -4.62 28.16
CA THR A 310 11.27 -3.15 28.25
C THR A 310 11.20 -2.49 26.87
N VAL A 311 10.73 -1.24 26.82
CA VAL A 311 10.71 -0.45 25.57
C VAL A 311 11.21 0.98 25.81
N ARG A 312 12.09 1.45 24.92
CA ARG A 312 12.53 2.84 24.78
C ARG A 312 12.14 3.35 23.39
N PHE A 313 11.22 4.32 23.35
CA PHE A 313 10.84 4.99 22.10
C PHE A 313 11.70 6.22 21.84
N LEU A 314 12.22 6.36 20.62
CA LEU A 314 12.99 7.51 20.18
C LEU A 314 12.37 8.08 18.91
N CYS A 315 11.92 9.34 18.98
CA CYS A 315 11.54 10.09 17.79
C CYS A 315 12.82 10.63 17.13
N ALA A 316 13.38 9.89 16.17
CA ALA A 316 14.69 10.19 15.61
C ALA A 316 14.83 9.65 14.18
N ASP A 317 15.77 10.24 13.43
CA ASP A 317 16.14 9.79 12.10
C ASP A 317 17.04 8.54 12.18
N VAL A 318 16.60 7.47 11.53
CA VAL A 318 17.30 6.17 11.46
C VAL A 318 18.65 6.24 10.73
N THR A 319 18.92 7.32 9.99
CA THR A 319 20.19 7.51 9.26
C THR A 319 21.28 8.09 10.15
N THR A 320 20.93 8.82 11.22
CA THR A 320 21.89 9.60 12.04
C THR A 320 21.84 9.30 13.54
N PHE A 321 20.97 8.38 14.00
CA PHE A 321 20.90 8.04 15.43
C PHE A 321 22.23 7.48 15.98
N ASN A 322 22.50 7.80 17.24
CA ASN A 322 23.58 7.19 18.01
C ASN A 322 23.11 6.95 19.44
N ILE A 323 23.03 5.69 19.82
CA ILE A 323 22.57 5.25 21.14
C ILE A 323 23.76 4.89 22.05
N GLY A 324 24.93 4.60 21.47
CA GLY A 324 26.10 4.13 22.23
C GLY A 324 25.96 2.72 22.81
N GLU A 325 24.98 1.95 22.33
CA GLU A 325 24.70 0.58 22.77
C GLU A 325 24.78 -0.40 21.58
N LYS A 326 24.96 -1.68 21.91
CA LYS A 326 24.97 -2.77 20.93
C LYS A 326 23.71 -3.64 21.08
N PHE A 327 23.18 -4.10 19.95
CA PHE A 327 21.96 -4.89 19.88
C PHE A 327 22.23 -6.27 19.29
N ASP A 328 21.55 -7.26 19.85
CA ASP A 328 21.67 -8.67 19.48
C ASP A 328 20.74 -8.97 18.28
N PHE A 329 19.67 -8.19 18.12
CA PHE A 329 18.75 -8.27 16.98
C PHE A 329 18.33 -6.86 16.52
N ILE A 330 18.70 -6.49 15.31
CA ILE A 330 18.28 -5.24 14.67
C ILE A 330 17.29 -5.60 13.56
N VAL A 331 16.13 -4.95 13.52
CA VAL A 331 15.09 -5.19 12.51
C VAL A 331 14.73 -3.91 11.77
N ALA A 332 14.52 -4.01 10.47
CA ALA A 332 13.93 -2.96 9.63
C ALA A 332 12.86 -3.58 8.72
N ALA A 333 11.59 -3.28 8.98
CA ALA A 333 10.45 -3.80 8.24
C ALA A 333 9.83 -2.69 7.38
N ASP A 334 9.72 -2.91 6.07
CA ASP A 334 9.12 -1.96 5.12
C ASP A 334 9.68 -0.52 5.25
N LEU A 335 10.99 -0.38 5.51
CA LEU A 335 11.64 0.91 5.78
C LEU A 335 12.48 1.40 4.60
N ILE A 336 13.28 0.51 4.01
CA ILE A 336 14.41 0.92 3.16
C ILE A 336 13.97 1.47 1.81
N GLU A 337 12.78 1.12 1.35
CA GLU A 337 12.10 1.65 0.17
C GLU A 337 11.77 3.14 0.29
N HIS A 338 11.75 3.68 1.52
CA HIS A 338 11.50 5.09 1.84
C HIS A 338 12.77 5.93 1.98
N LEU A 339 13.95 5.31 1.85
CA LEU A 339 15.25 5.98 1.98
C LEU A 339 15.94 6.09 0.63
N SER A 340 16.48 7.24 0.31
CA SER A 340 17.36 7.40 -0.86
C SER A 340 18.58 6.48 -0.77
N ALA A 341 19.28 6.30 -1.89
CA ALA A 341 20.48 5.47 -1.91
C ALA A 341 21.59 5.96 -0.94
N ALA A 342 21.66 7.28 -0.69
CA ALA A 342 22.61 7.88 0.24
C ALA A 342 22.20 7.64 1.70
N GLU A 343 20.93 7.90 2.03
CA GLU A 343 20.36 7.63 3.35
C GLU A 343 20.45 6.15 3.72
N LEU A 344 20.28 5.25 2.75
CA LEU A 344 20.41 3.81 2.97
C LEU A 344 21.84 3.40 3.32
N ASP A 345 22.87 4.02 2.74
CA ASP A 345 24.26 3.77 3.14
C ASP A 345 24.55 4.27 4.55
N GLN A 346 23.96 5.42 4.93
CA GLN A 346 24.02 5.95 6.29
C GLN A 346 23.31 5.03 7.29
N LEU A 347 22.12 4.53 6.96
CA LEU A 347 21.40 3.54 7.77
C LEU A 347 22.29 2.31 8.02
N TYR A 348 22.87 1.74 6.96
CA TYR A 348 23.73 0.55 7.11
C TYR A 348 24.99 0.83 7.94
N ASN A 349 25.56 2.04 7.85
CA ASN A 349 26.64 2.48 8.74
C ASN A 349 26.21 2.53 10.21
N SER A 350 25.02 3.08 10.48
CA SER A 350 24.45 3.15 11.83
C SER A 350 24.18 1.75 12.37
N VAL A 351 23.61 0.85 11.56
CA VAL A 351 23.42 -0.56 11.92
C VAL A 351 24.76 -1.24 12.22
N GLU A 352 25.75 -1.09 11.36
CA GLU A 352 27.09 -1.66 11.57
C GLU A 352 27.66 -1.22 12.93
N THR A 353 27.53 0.06 13.26
CA THR A 353 28.01 0.65 14.52
C THR A 353 27.27 0.12 15.75
N HIS A 354 25.99 -0.26 15.62
CA HIS A 354 25.15 -0.71 16.74
C HIS A 354 24.94 -2.23 16.80
N LEU A 355 25.38 -3.00 15.79
CA LEU A 355 25.26 -4.46 15.80
C LEU A 355 26.29 -5.08 16.75
N ALA A 356 25.83 -5.97 17.63
CA ALA A 356 26.68 -6.83 18.46
C ALA A 356 27.54 -7.78 17.59
N ASP A 357 28.59 -8.36 18.18
CA ASP A 357 29.53 -9.21 17.44
C ASP A 357 28.88 -10.50 16.93
N ASP A 358 27.91 -11.05 17.66
CA ASP A 358 27.06 -12.18 17.29
C ASP A 358 25.62 -11.76 16.92
N GLY A 359 25.40 -10.46 16.71
CA GLY A 359 24.10 -9.91 16.42
C GLY A 359 23.62 -10.16 14.98
N LEU A 360 22.31 -10.15 14.79
CA LEU A 360 21.66 -10.28 13.49
C LEU A 360 20.98 -8.97 13.10
N PHE A 361 21.26 -8.49 11.89
CA PHE A 361 20.45 -7.46 11.23
C PHE A 361 19.52 -8.14 10.24
N VAL A 362 18.21 -8.04 10.50
CA VAL A 362 17.16 -8.62 9.67
C VAL A 362 16.34 -7.51 9.04
N LEU A 363 16.06 -7.64 7.75
CA LEU A 363 15.28 -6.64 7.04
C LEU A 363 14.35 -7.28 6.03
N HIS A 364 13.24 -6.58 5.80
CA HIS A 364 12.24 -6.91 4.80
C HIS A 364 11.86 -5.64 4.03
N SER A 365 11.55 -5.79 2.74
CA SER A 365 11.11 -4.71 1.87
C SER A 365 10.18 -5.26 0.78
N ALA A 366 9.12 -4.51 0.49
CA ALA A 366 8.17 -4.84 -0.56
C ALA A 366 7.49 -3.56 -1.12
N PRO A 367 7.10 -3.55 -2.40
CA PRO A 367 7.36 -4.56 -3.43
C PRO A 367 8.79 -4.49 -3.99
N SER A 368 9.29 -5.64 -4.43
CA SER A 368 10.53 -5.77 -5.20
C SER A 368 10.46 -4.98 -6.50
N ALA A 369 11.50 -4.20 -6.80
CA ALA A 369 11.66 -3.51 -8.08
C ALA A 369 11.62 -4.48 -9.27
N TRP A 370 12.09 -5.73 -9.11
CA TRP A 370 11.95 -6.72 -10.18
C TRP A 370 10.49 -7.08 -10.46
N PHE A 371 9.66 -7.16 -9.42
CA PHE A 371 8.23 -7.41 -9.59
C PHE A 371 7.58 -6.26 -10.35
N ASN A 372 7.78 -5.03 -9.89
CA ASN A 372 7.15 -3.84 -10.49
C ASN A 372 7.64 -3.57 -11.92
N GLU A 373 8.95 -3.61 -12.16
CA GLU A 373 9.54 -3.22 -13.45
C GLU A 373 9.43 -4.32 -14.51
N LYS A 374 9.39 -5.60 -14.12
CA LYS A 374 9.51 -6.72 -15.06
C LYS A 374 8.31 -7.67 -15.03
N ASP A 375 7.98 -8.24 -13.87
CA ASP A 375 6.89 -9.21 -13.78
C ASP A 375 5.55 -8.58 -14.12
N TYR A 376 5.29 -7.39 -13.58
CA TYR A 376 4.05 -6.65 -13.81
C TYR A 376 3.84 -6.32 -15.28
N ALA A 377 4.88 -5.84 -15.98
CA ALA A 377 4.81 -5.56 -17.41
C ALA A 377 4.44 -6.81 -18.24
N LEU A 378 5.04 -7.97 -17.92
CA LEU A 378 4.73 -9.25 -18.59
C LEU A 378 3.31 -9.73 -18.31
N ARG A 379 2.85 -9.60 -17.06
CA ARG A 379 1.47 -9.94 -16.67
C ARG A 379 0.46 -9.05 -17.38
N ARG A 380 0.73 -7.74 -17.40
CA ARG A 380 -0.12 -6.75 -18.06
C ARG A 380 -0.27 -7.08 -19.54
N ALA A 381 0.84 -7.31 -20.25
CA ALA A 381 0.81 -7.71 -21.65
C ALA A 381 0.05 -9.03 -21.89
N SER A 382 0.04 -9.94 -20.92
CA SER A 382 -0.71 -11.21 -21.00
C SER A 382 -2.21 -11.00 -20.75
N VAL A 383 -2.57 -10.13 -19.80
CA VAL A 383 -3.96 -9.75 -19.50
C VAL A 383 -4.57 -8.97 -20.67
N GLU A 384 -3.83 -8.04 -21.26
CA GLU A 384 -4.25 -7.26 -22.44
C GLU A 384 -4.53 -8.17 -23.64
N LYS A 385 -3.70 -9.21 -23.88
CA LYS A 385 -3.95 -10.22 -24.93
C LYS A 385 -5.23 -11.01 -24.74
N LEU A 386 -5.74 -11.09 -23.51
CA LEU A 386 -7.01 -11.76 -23.17
C LEU A 386 -8.19 -10.77 -23.17
N GLY A 387 -7.98 -9.50 -23.55
CA GLY A 387 -8.99 -8.45 -23.47
C GLY A 387 -9.29 -7.99 -22.03
N GLY A 388 -8.43 -8.34 -21.08
CA GLY A 388 -8.56 -7.91 -19.68
C GLY A 388 -7.89 -6.56 -19.43
N PHE A 389 -8.30 -5.90 -18.35
CA PHE A 389 -7.69 -4.67 -17.88
C PHE A 389 -6.71 -4.94 -16.74
N MET A 390 -5.52 -4.34 -16.81
CA MET A 390 -4.57 -4.26 -15.71
C MET A 390 -3.98 -2.84 -15.70
N PRO A 391 -3.99 -2.12 -14.56
CA PRO A 391 -3.55 -0.72 -14.52
C PRO A 391 -2.14 -0.53 -15.07
N ALA A 392 -1.88 0.63 -15.70
CA ALA A 392 -0.53 0.92 -16.17
C ALA A 392 0.47 1.11 -15.02
N GLU A 393 -0.02 1.62 -13.89
CA GLU A 393 0.74 1.87 -12.69
C GLU A 393 0.31 0.89 -11.58
N PRO A 394 1.12 -0.13 -11.23
CA PRO A 394 0.77 -1.11 -10.20
C PRO A 394 0.64 -0.51 -8.80
N ARG A 395 1.40 0.54 -8.53
CA ARG A 395 1.55 1.09 -7.18
C ARG A 395 0.32 1.88 -6.77
N THR A 396 -0.07 1.75 -5.52
CA THR A 396 -0.98 2.66 -4.85
C THR A 396 -0.43 4.09 -4.85
N ARG A 397 -1.27 5.06 -4.52
CA ARG A 397 -0.83 6.45 -4.40
C ARG A 397 0.22 6.66 -3.32
N TYR A 398 0.08 6.02 -2.16
CA TYR A 398 1.07 6.13 -1.10
C TYR A 398 2.39 5.44 -1.45
N GLU A 399 2.37 4.30 -2.14
CA GLU A 399 3.61 3.72 -2.67
C GLU A 399 4.30 4.69 -3.64
N LEU A 400 3.56 5.37 -4.53
CA LEU A 400 4.14 6.38 -5.43
C LEU A 400 4.71 7.61 -4.71
N LEU A 401 4.10 8.01 -3.59
CA LEU A 401 4.53 9.16 -2.81
C LEU A 401 5.72 8.83 -1.91
N LEU A 402 5.73 7.63 -1.31
CA LEU A 402 6.61 7.30 -0.21
C LEU A 402 7.74 6.33 -0.61
N HIS A 403 7.55 5.49 -1.63
CA HIS A 403 8.58 4.52 -2.05
C HIS A 403 9.51 5.17 -3.05
N ILE A 404 10.53 5.86 -2.54
CA ILE A 404 11.50 6.60 -3.35
C ILE A 404 12.66 5.71 -3.85
N ASN A 405 12.81 4.49 -3.32
CA ASN A 405 13.95 3.61 -3.61
C ASN A 405 13.61 2.12 -3.46
N GLU A 406 12.61 1.64 -4.18
CA GLU A 406 12.27 0.21 -4.24
C GLU A 406 13.51 -0.65 -4.57
N GLN A 407 13.73 -1.71 -3.79
CA GLN A 407 14.93 -2.54 -3.90
C GLN A 407 14.74 -3.73 -4.83
N SER A 408 15.86 -4.22 -5.37
CA SER A 408 15.94 -5.58 -5.93
C SER A 408 16.87 -6.42 -5.07
N PRO A 409 16.71 -7.76 -5.00
CA PRO A 409 17.56 -8.60 -4.16
C PRO A 409 19.05 -8.49 -4.53
N ALA A 410 19.36 -8.27 -5.81
CA ALA A 410 20.73 -8.06 -6.26
C ALA A 410 21.31 -6.70 -5.79
N ARG A 411 20.52 -5.63 -5.83
CA ARG A 411 20.94 -4.29 -5.37
C ARG A 411 21.17 -4.29 -3.86
N MET A 412 20.16 -4.73 -3.11
CA MET A 412 20.22 -4.88 -1.65
C MET A 412 21.41 -5.71 -1.20
N GLY A 413 21.59 -6.90 -1.80
CA GLY A 413 22.70 -7.77 -1.45
C GLY A 413 24.08 -7.18 -1.76
N ARG A 414 24.23 -6.34 -2.78
CA ARG A 414 25.50 -5.64 -3.03
C ARG A 414 25.77 -4.57 -1.99
N GLN A 415 24.74 -3.81 -1.58
CA GLN A 415 24.89 -2.75 -0.59
C GLN A 415 25.26 -3.32 0.78
N LEU A 416 24.53 -4.33 1.26
CA LEU A 416 24.79 -4.97 2.56
C LEU A 416 26.21 -5.57 2.63
N ARG A 417 26.68 -6.24 1.55
CA ARG A 417 28.02 -6.86 1.51
C ARG A 417 29.18 -5.87 1.53
N ARG A 418 28.93 -4.56 1.38
CA ARG A 418 29.97 -3.54 1.58
C ARG A 418 30.31 -3.33 3.06
N ARG A 419 29.40 -3.67 3.97
CA ARG A 419 29.51 -3.44 5.41
C ARG A 419 29.57 -4.74 6.22
N PHE A 420 28.81 -5.75 5.80
CA PHE A 420 28.69 -7.00 6.54
C PHE A 420 29.39 -8.16 5.81
N PRO A 421 30.26 -8.92 6.49
CA PRO A 421 30.97 -10.05 5.88
C PRO A 421 30.04 -11.22 5.53
N TYR A 422 28.95 -11.41 6.28
CA TYR A 422 27.99 -12.48 6.04
C TYR A 422 26.62 -11.88 5.73
N VAL A 423 26.15 -12.11 4.51
CA VAL A 423 24.86 -11.59 4.02
C VAL A 423 24.12 -12.67 3.26
N LYS A 424 22.89 -12.95 3.68
CA LYS A 424 21.92 -13.76 2.96
C LYS A 424 20.76 -12.89 2.51
N VAL A 425 20.46 -12.91 1.21
CA VAL A 425 19.29 -12.25 0.62
C VAL A 425 18.49 -13.31 -0.13
N TRP A 426 17.17 -13.29 0.02
CA TRP A 426 16.26 -14.17 -0.71
C TRP A 426 14.98 -13.43 -1.06
N VAL A 427 14.23 -14.01 -1.98
CA VAL A 427 12.93 -13.49 -2.41
C VAL A 427 11.85 -14.48 -2.07
N SER A 428 10.67 -13.97 -1.76
CA SER A 428 9.53 -14.78 -1.39
C SER A 428 8.21 -14.15 -1.83
N ASN A 429 7.12 -14.86 -1.54
CA ASN A 429 5.78 -14.29 -1.49
C ASN A 429 5.22 -14.52 -0.07
N GLU A 430 4.14 -13.82 0.26
CA GLU A 430 3.45 -13.91 1.56
C GLU A 430 3.16 -15.35 2.01
N GLU A 431 2.79 -16.24 1.09
CA GLU A 431 2.42 -17.64 1.40
C GLU A 431 3.59 -18.52 1.85
N LEU A 432 4.84 -18.13 1.56
CA LEU A 432 6.03 -18.91 1.88
C LEU A 432 7.21 -17.97 2.16
N PRO A 433 7.35 -17.44 3.40
CA PRO A 433 8.40 -16.49 3.74
C PRO A 433 9.83 -17.02 3.53
N SER A 434 10.04 -18.34 3.62
CA SER A 434 11.34 -18.94 3.30
C SER A 434 11.70 -18.88 1.82
N GLY A 435 10.72 -18.67 0.92
CA GLY A 435 10.93 -18.36 -0.48
C GLY A 435 11.94 -19.27 -1.17
N ASN A 436 12.98 -18.67 -1.75
CA ASN A 436 14.07 -19.39 -2.42
C ASN A 436 15.30 -19.71 -1.54
N LEU A 437 15.18 -19.70 -0.20
CA LEU A 437 16.28 -20.08 0.71
C LEU A 437 16.75 -21.51 0.46
N ARG A 438 15.82 -22.48 0.46
CA ARG A 438 16.09 -23.91 0.20
C ARG A 438 15.92 -24.29 -1.26
N ARG A 439 14.80 -23.88 -1.86
CA ARG A 439 14.41 -24.28 -3.20
C ARG A 439 14.98 -23.29 -4.21
N LYS A 440 15.75 -23.78 -5.18
CA LYS A 440 16.19 -22.95 -6.29
C LYS A 440 14.97 -22.51 -7.11
N PHE A 441 14.71 -21.21 -7.12
CA PHE A 441 13.71 -20.62 -7.99
C PHE A 441 14.34 -20.35 -9.36
N THR A 442 13.53 -20.50 -10.42
CA THR A 442 13.92 -19.98 -11.74
C THR A 442 13.97 -18.45 -11.68
N VAL A 443 14.73 -17.82 -12.58
CA VAL A 443 14.78 -16.35 -12.67
C VAL A 443 13.38 -15.76 -12.82
N ARG A 444 12.52 -16.37 -13.65
CA ARG A 444 11.12 -15.95 -13.82
C ARG A 444 10.35 -15.96 -12.50
N LYS A 445 10.51 -17.02 -11.68
CA LYS A 445 9.85 -17.09 -10.37
C LYS A 445 10.41 -16.08 -9.38
N MET A 446 11.73 -15.83 -9.40
CA MET A 446 12.34 -14.78 -8.55
C MET A 446 11.87 -13.37 -8.93
N VAL A 447 11.70 -13.10 -10.22
CA VAL A 447 11.19 -11.81 -10.73
C VAL A 447 9.73 -11.61 -10.32
N ALA A 448 8.94 -12.68 -10.25
CA ALA A 448 7.56 -12.66 -9.80
C ALA A 448 7.36 -12.57 -8.29
N CYS A 449 8.43 -12.60 -7.50
CA CYS A 449 8.35 -12.46 -6.04
C CYS A 449 8.26 -10.99 -5.63
N ARG A 450 7.28 -10.68 -4.77
CA ARG A 450 7.09 -9.31 -4.25
C ARG A 450 8.01 -8.99 -3.08
N ASP A 451 8.27 -9.96 -2.22
CA ASP A 451 9.02 -9.72 -0.98
C ASP A 451 10.51 -9.99 -1.16
N ILE A 452 11.32 -9.13 -0.54
CA ILE A 452 12.75 -9.34 -0.36
C ILE A 452 13.05 -9.37 1.13
N TYR A 453 13.73 -10.41 1.57
CA TYR A 453 14.26 -10.52 2.92
C TYR A 453 15.78 -10.56 2.87
N ALA A 454 16.42 -10.03 3.90
CA ALA A 454 17.83 -10.24 4.13
C ALA A 454 18.18 -10.41 5.60
N VAL A 455 19.25 -11.17 5.83
CA VAL A 455 19.95 -11.26 7.10
C VAL A 455 21.41 -10.88 6.84
N ALA A 456 21.93 -9.96 7.64
CA ALA A 456 23.33 -9.55 7.64
C ALA A 456 23.92 -9.69 9.05
N ALA A 457 25.17 -10.15 9.13
CA ALA A 457 25.82 -10.45 10.40
C ALA A 457 27.35 -10.30 10.31
N ARG A 458 28.00 -10.23 11.47
CA ARG A 458 29.47 -10.25 11.62
C ARG A 458 30.04 -11.67 11.69
N THR A 459 29.20 -12.65 12.03
CA THR A 459 29.53 -14.08 12.10
C THR A 459 28.77 -14.89 11.04
N PRO A 460 29.22 -16.11 10.69
CA PRO A 460 28.51 -16.96 9.75
C PRO A 460 27.05 -17.19 10.15
N ILE A 461 26.14 -17.01 9.19
CA ILE A 461 24.70 -17.23 9.39
C ILE A 461 24.42 -18.73 9.24
N ASP A 462 23.78 -19.33 10.24
CA ASP A 462 23.28 -20.70 10.19
C ASP A 462 22.05 -20.79 9.27
N ILE A 463 22.28 -21.13 8.01
CA ILE A 463 21.23 -21.17 6.98
C ILE A 463 20.22 -22.29 7.25
N GLU A 464 20.63 -23.40 7.86
CA GLU A 464 19.73 -24.52 8.18
C GLU A 464 18.74 -24.11 9.26
N LYS A 465 19.21 -23.45 10.33
CA LYS A 465 18.32 -22.88 11.36
C LYS A 465 17.42 -21.78 10.80
N LEU A 466 17.96 -20.89 9.96
CA LEU A 466 17.18 -19.84 9.30
C LEU A 466 16.05 -20.41 8.46
N GLU A 467 16.31 -21.48 7.70
CA GLU A 467 15.28 -22.18 6.96
C GLU A 467 14.24 -22.82 7.89
N ALA A 468 14.70 -23.50 8.95
CA ALA A 468 13.84 -24.23 9.87
C ALA A 468 12.83 -23.32 10.58
N VAL A 469 13.25 -22.11 11.01
CA VAL A 469 12.34 -21.16 11.66
C VAL A 469 11.33 -20.54 10.68
N LEU A 470 11.65 -20.49 9.38
CA LEU A 470 10.80 -19.90 8.34
C LEU A 470 9.94 -20.92 7.58
N THR A 471 10.16 -22.21 7.78
CA THR A 471 9.50 -23.28 7.02
C THR A 471 8.89 -24.31 7.97
N PRO A 472 7.68 -24.05 8.50
CA PRO A 472 6.99 -25.06 9.28
C PRO A 472 6.66 -26.28 8.41
N THR A 473 6.64 -27.43 9.06
CA THR A 473 6.32 -28.72 8.45
C THR A 473 4.93 -29.15 8.93
N VAL A 474 4.26 -29.99 8.14
CA VAL A 474 2.99 -30.60 8.59
C VAL A 474 3.30 -31.51 9.77
N LEU A 475 2.52 -31.39 10.85
CA LEU A 475 2.73 -32.21 12.04
C LEU A 475 2.46 -33.67 11.74
N ARG A 476 3.29 -34.55 12.29
CA ARG A 476 3.12 -36.00 12.16
C ARG A 476 2.00 -36.52 13.07
N ASP A 477 1.26 -37.53 12.62
CA ASP A 477 0.10 -38.11 13.32
C ASP A 477 0.40 -38.64 14.73
N ASP A 478 1.67 -38.93 15.04
CA ASP A 478 2.11 -39.45 16.33
C ASP A 478 2.54 -38.37 17.33
N GLU A 479 2.52 -37.07 17.00
CA GLU A 479 3.05 -36.01 17.87
C GLU A 479 2.01 -35.27 18.72
N PHE A 480 0.73 -35.42 18.41
CA PHE A 480 -0.36 -34.62 18.97
C PHE A 480 -0.56 -34.77 20.49
N HIS A 481 -0.25 -35.95 21.04
CA HIS A 481 -0.33 -36.21 22.48
C HIS A 481 0.68 -35.42 23.32
N ASN A 482 1.72 -34.86 22.68
CA ASN A 482 2.71 -34.03 23.35
C ASN A 482 2.39 -32.54 23.27
N ILE A 483 1.28 -32.16 22.64
CA ILE A 483 0.87 -30.77 22.48
C ILE A 483 -0.36 -30.53 23.36
N SER A 484 -0.36 -29.46 24.15
CA SER A 484 -1.49 -29.15 25.03
C SER A 484 -1.72 -27.66 25.19
N ILE A 485 -2.97 -27.29 25.45
CA ILE A 485 -3.38 -25.92 25.76
C ILE A 485 -3.80 -25.90 27.23
N SER A 486 -3.19 -25.01 28.01
CA SER A 486 -3.52 -24.78 29.42
C SER A 486 -4.01 -23.35 29.62
N ILE A 487 -5.03 -23.19 30.46
CA ILE A 487 -5.71 -21.91 30.67
C ILE A 487 -5.93 -21.74 32.17
N LYS A 488 -5.42 -20.63 32.71
CA LYS A 488 -5.46 -20.36 34.15
C LYS A 488 -6.67 -19.54 34.55
N GLU A 489 -7.04 -18.57 33.73
CA GLU A 489 -8.13 -17.63 34.00
C GLU A 489 -8.93 -17.39 32.71
N TRP A 490 -10.25 -17.29 32.85
CA TRP A 490 -11.16 -16.99 31.74
C TRP A 490 -12.42 -16.28 32.25
N PRO A 491 -13.10 -15.50 31.39
CA PRO A 491 -14.36 -14.83 31.76
C PRO A 491 -15.45 -15.87 32.01
N ARG A 492 -16.10 -15.80 33.18
CA ARG A 492 -17.25 -16.66 33.51
C ARG A 492 -18.53 -16.23 32.78
N GLU A 493 -18.62 -14.95 32.46
CA GLU A 493 -19.74 -14.36 31.73
C GLU A 493 -19.24 -13.49 30.58
N LEU A 494 -19.93 -13.53 29.44
CA LEU A 494 -19.66 -12.67 28.29
C LEU A 494 -20.96 -12.14 27.69
N PRO A 495 -21.08 -10.84 27.38
CA PRO A 495 -22.27 -10.33 26.71
C PRO A 495 -22.38 -10.88 25.28
N THR A 496 -23.61 -11.11 24.81
CA THR A 496 -23.87 -11.64 23.46
C THR A 496 -23.10 -10.89 22.37
N GLY A 497 -22.40 -11.63 21.51
CA GLY A 497 -21.67 -11.09 20.36
C GLY A 497 -20.42 -10.26 20.67
N LYS A 498 -20.08 -10.04 21.95
CA LYS A 498 -18.90 -9.27 22.34
C LYS A 498 -17.61 -10.06 22.20
N MET A 499 -16.53 -9.32 22.01
CA MET A 499 -15.16 -9.84 21.97
C MET A 499 -14.56 -9.88 23.38
N ALA A 500 -13.76 -10.89 23.66
CA ALA A 500 -12.93 -10.99 24.87
C ALA A 500 -11.58 -11.62 24.53
N ASN A 501 -10.56 -11.36 25.35
CA ASN A 501 -9.26 -11.99 25.22
C ASN A 501 -9.06 -12.99 26.35
N VAL A 502 -8.49 -14.16 26.03
CA VAL A 502 -8.10 -15.17 27.02
C VAL A 502 -6.65 -15.54 26.76
N SER A 503 -5.81 -15.38 27.79
CA SER A 503 -4.42 -15.84 27.72
C SER A 503 -4.36 -17.35 27.91
N VAL A 504 -3.69 -18.04 26.99
CA VAL A 504 -3.47 -19.49 27.04
C VAL A 504 -1.97 -19.79 27.04
N ASP A 505 -1.57 -20.81 27.78
CA ASP A 505 -0.24 -21.41 27.72
C ASP A 505 -0.31 -22.58 26.73
N LEU A 506 0.31 -22.44 25.55
CA LEU A 506 0.43 -23.50 24.55
C LEU A 506 1.77 -24.21 24.73
N ILE A 507 1.72 -25.48 25.08
CA ILE A 507 2.87 -26.32 25.39
C ILE A 507 3.19 -27.16 24.17
N ASN A 508 4.42 -27.05 23.66
CA ASN A 508 4.90 -27.83 22.53
C ASN A 508 5.89 -28.92 22.99
N GLY A 509 5.41 -30.13 23.28
CA GLY A 509 6.26 -31.30 23.50
C GLY A 509 6.60 -32.08 22.22
N SER A 510 6.21 -31.59 21.04
CA SER A 510 6.48 -32.26 19.77
C SER A 510 7.91 -32.04 19.29
N ALA A 511 8.31 -32.70 18.19
CA ALA A 511 9.63 -32.51 17.58
C ALA A 511 9.66 -31.35 16.57
N GLN A 512 8.51 -30.74 16.28
CA GLN A 512 8.34 -29.72 15.25
C GLN A 512 7.95 -28.37 15.89
N THR A 513 8.35 -27.26 15.26
CA THR A 513 7.95 -25.92 15.71
C THR A 513 6.48 -25.67 15.39
N LEU A 514 5.67 -25.26 16.38
CA LEU A 514 4.29 -24.81 16.14
C LEU A 514 4.34 -23.37 15.63
N SER A 515 4.02 -23.11 14.36
CA SER A 515 4.20 -21.79 13.75
C SER A 515 3.03 -21.41 12.83
N SER A 516 2.70 -20.12 12.82
CA SER A 516 1.69 -19.54 11.92
C SER A 516 2.26 -19.06 10.58
N LEU A 517 3.47 -19.48 10.22
CA LEU A 517 4.02 -19.24 8.89
C LEU A 517 3.46 -20.25 7.88
N GLY A 518 3.38 -19.83 6.61
CA GLY A 518 2.92 -20.69 5.52
C GLY A 518 3.91 -21.80 5.14
N PRO A 519 3.48 -22.80 4.36
CA PRO A 519 2.20 -22.85 3.63
C PRO A 519 1.00 -23.40 4.41
N HIS A 520 1.25 -24.07 5.54
CA HIS A 520 0.21 -24.68 6.39
C HIS A 520 0.30 -24.11 7.81
N PRO A 521 -0.08 -22.84 8.00
CA PRO A 521 0.07 -22.17 9.28
C PRO A 521 -0.78 -22.86 10.35
N ILE A 522 -0.18 -23.05 11.52
CA ILE A 522 -0.87 -23.49 12.73
C ILE A 522 -1.44 -22.25 13.41
N ARG A 523 -2.73 -22.27 13.76
CA ARG A 523 -3.41 -21.17 14.44
C ARG A 523 -4.27 -21.69 15.58
N LEU A 524 -4.34 -20.93 16.67
CA LEU A 524 -5.32 -21.15 17.73
C LEU A 524 -6.70 -20.71 17.26
N SER A 525 -7.72 -21.45 17.69
CA SER A 525 -9.12 -21.20 17.39
C SER A 525 -9.99 -21.85 18.47
N TYR A 526 -11.30 -21.86 18.27
CA TYR A 526 -12.23 -22.46 19.22
C TYR A 526 -13.55 -22.84 18.55
N HIS A 527 -14.27 -23.73 19.23
CA HIS A 527 -15.67 -24.05 18.95
C HIS A 527 -16.54 -23.67 20.14
N TRP A 528 -17.81 -23.35 19.88
CA TRP A 528 -18.83 -23.17 20.90
C TRP A 528 -19.84 -24.30 20.81
N PHE A 529 -20.09 -24.99 21.92
CA PHE A 529 -21.07 -26.07 22.03
C PHE A 529 -22.16 -25.74 23.06
N ALA A 530 -23.38 -26.24 22.82
CA ALA A 530 -24.43 -26.21 23.82
C ALA A 530 -24.19 -27.30 24.87
N VAL A 531 -24.20 -26.93 26.15
CA VAL A 531 -23.97 -27.86 27.29
C VAL A 531 -24.99 -29.00 27.31
N GLU A 532 -26.26 -28.71 27.03
CA GLU A 532 -27.36 -29.64 27.24
C GLU A 532 -27.62 -30.59 26.07
N LYS A 533 -27.02 -30.35 24.89
CA LYS A 533 -27.40 -31.07 23.65
C LYS A 533 -26.21 -31.48 22.78
N ASP A 534 -24.98 -31.35 23.28
CA ASP A 534 -23.73 -31.58 22.53
C ASP A 534 -23.79 -31.05 21.08
N ARG A 535 -24.40 -29.86 20.94
CA ARG A 535 -24.72 -29.26 19.65
C ARG A 535 -23.75 -28.13 19.39
N THR A 536 -23.03 -28.19 18.28
CA THR A 536 -22.19 -27.09 17.81
C THR A 536 -23.03 -25.84 17.53
N ILE A 537 -22.67 -24.73 18.16
CA ILE A 537 -23.24 -23.39 17.98
C ILE A 537 -22.36 -22.57 17.04
N VAL A 538 -21.06 -22.66 17.23
CA VAL A 538 -20.05 -22.06 16.34
C VAL A 538 -18.97 -23.09 16.11
N PHE A 539 -18.80 -23.50 14.86
CA PHE A 539 -17.68 -24.35 14.47
C PHE A 539 -16.45 -23.50 14.12
N GLU A 540 -16.62 -22.37 13.44
CA GLU A 540 -15.49 -21.54 13.01
C GLU A 540 -15.23 -20.38 13.96
N GLY A 541 -14.35 -20.59 14.94
CA GLY A 541 -13.82 -19.53 15.79
C GLY A 541 -12.83 -18.59 15.10
N ILE A 542 -12.59 -17.43 15.71
CA ILE A 542 -11.59 -16.47 15.21
C ILE A 542 -10.20 -17.08 15.34
N ARG A 543 -9.43 -16.97 14.25
CA ARG A 543 -8.04 -17.43 14.22
C ARG A 543 -7.14 -16.48 14.99
N THR A 544 -6.24 -17.05 15.79
CA THR A 544 -5.16 -16.34 16.48
C THR A 544 -3.81 -16.93 16.06
N SER A 545 -2.94 -16.08 15.53
CA SER A 545 -1.59 -16.47 15.10
C SER A 545 -0.62 -16.66 16.28
N ILE A 546 0.43 -17.44 16.07
CA ILE A 546 1.55 -17.75 16.96
C ILE A 546 2.73 -16.88 16.52
N PRO A 547 3.01 -15.72 17.16
CA PRO A 547 3.85 -14.68 16.56
C PRO A 547 5.29 -15.09 16.26
N PHE A 548 5.88 -15.94 17.09
CA PHE A 548 7.30 -16.33 17.01
C PHE A 548 7.52 -17.77 16.56
N GLY A 549 6.44 -18.55 16.48
CA GLY A 549 6.50 -19.99 16.65
C GLY A 549 6.84 -20.43 18.08
N ILE A 550 6.50 -21.66 18.43
CA ILE A 550 6.86 -22.31 19.70
C ILE A 550 7.78 -23.48 19.37
N LEU A 551 9.03 -23.43 19.83
CA LEU A 551 10.02 -24.46 19.53
C LEU A 551 9.72 -25.77 20.29
N PRO A 552 10.27 -26.91 19.86
CA PRO A 552 10.22 -28.15 20.61
C PRO A 552 10.65 -27.98 22.07
N GLY A 553 9.82 -28.46 23.00
CA GLY A 553 10.02 -28.36 24.45
C GLY A 553 9.62 -27.02 25.08
N GLU A 554 9.21 -26.02 24.30
CA GLU A 554 8.83 -24.70 24.82
C GLU A 554 7.35 -24.61 25.21
N THR A 555 7.03 -23.62 26.04
CA THR A 555 5.68 -23.16 26.30
C THR A 555 5.55 -21.71 25.86
N GLY A 556 4.60 -21.41 24.99
CA GLY A 556 4.29 -20.06 24.54
C GLY A 556 2.99 -19.55 25.15
N ARG A 557 3.01 -18.35 25.72
CA ARG A 557 1.79 -17.67 26.19
C ARG A 557 1.20 -16.83 25.07
N ILE A 558 -0.08 -17.04 24.75
CA ILE A 558 -0.76 -16.41 23.60
C ILE A 558 -2.11 -15.88 24.05
N ASP A 559 -2.41 -14.63 23.68
CA ASP A 559 -3.73 -14.02 23.91
C ASP A 559 -4.67 -14.36 22.75
N VAL A 560 -5.63 -15.26 23.01
CA VAL A 560 -6.63 -15.70 22.04
C VAL A 560 -7.83 -14.75 22.06
N GLN A 561 -8.22 -14.26 20.88
CA GLN A 561 -9.43 -13.45 20.74
C GLN A 561 -10.66 -14.33 20.58
N LEU A 562 -11.61 -14.19 21.49
CA LEU A 562 -12.88 -14.90 21.50
C LEU A 562 -14.02 -13.96 21.09
N GLN A 563 -14.95 -14.48 20.29
CA GLN A 563 -16.25 -13.86 20.04
C GLN A 563 -17.35 -14.70 20.66
N ALA A 564 -18.13 -14.09 21.55
CA ALA A 564 -19.29 -14.71 22.17
C ALA A 564 -20.40 -15.00 21.13
N PRO A 565 -21.15 -16.11 21.27
CA PRO A 565 -22.36 -16.36 20.51
C PRO A 565 -23.35 -15.20 20.61
N LYS A 566 -24.17 -15.01 19.57
CA LYS A 566 -25.24 -13.99 19.56
C LYS A 566 -26.52 -14.43 20.29
N ILE A 567 -26.46 -15.56 20.98
CA ILE A 567 -27.57 -16.15 21.73
C ILE A 567 -27.17 -16.30 23.19
N ARG A 568 -28.12 -16.05 24.09
CA ARG A 568 -27.94 -16.20 25.54
C ARG A 568 -28.00 -17.67 25.94
N GLY A 569 -27.29 -18.02 27.01
CA GLY A 569 -27.29 -19.39 27.53
C GLY A 569 -25.95 -19.78 28.15
N LEU A 570 -25.87 -21.00 28.66
CA LEU A 570 -24.63 -21.61 29.10
C LEU A 570 -24.04 -22.44 27.96
N PHE A 571 -22.79 -22.17 27.60
CA PHE A 571 -22.09 -22.85 26.50
C PHE A 571 -20.74 -23.38 26.97
N LEU A 572 -20.25 -24.40 26.28
CA LEU A 572 -18.87 -24.87 26.40
C LEU A 572 -18.05 -24.25 25.27
N LEU A 573 -16.98 -23.55 25.64
CA LEU A 573 -15.94 -23.11 24.74
C LEU A 573 -14.87 -24.21 24.69
N ASN A 574 -14.72 -24.85 23.53
CA ASN A 574 -13.67 -25.81 23.27
C ASN A 574 -12.52 -25.08 22.56
N LEU A 575 -11.41 -24.87 23.26
CA LEU A 575 -10.25 -24.15 22.72
C LEU A 575 -9.29 -25.13 22.05
N THR A 576 -9.05 -24.95 20.76
CA THR A 576 -8.30 -25.91 19.93
C THR A 576 -7.34 -25.18 18.98
N MET A 577 -6.73 -25.91 18.06
CA MET A 577 -5.92 -25.38 16.99
C MET A 577 -6.31 -26.00 15.65
N VAL A 578 -5.94 -25.31 14.58
CA VAL A 578 -6.03 -25.80 13.21
C VAL A 578 -4.67 -25.69 12.55
N GLN A 579 -4.29 -26.72 11.80
CA GLN A 579 -3.26 -26.58 10.78
C GLN A 579 -3.97 -26.35 9.45
N GLU A 580 -3.88 -25.12 8.93
CA GLU A 580 -4.71 -24.67 7.81
C GLU A 580 -4.50 -25.53 6.55
N GLY A 581 -5.61 -25.98 5.97
CA GLY A 581 -5.62 -26.89 4.81
C GLY A 581 -5.24 -28.34 5.12
N CYS A 582 -5.03 -28.70 6.40
CA CYS A 582 -4.67 -30.06 6.80
C CYS A 582 -5.72 -30.69 7.71
N PHE A 583 -5.87 -30.20 8.95
CA PHE A 583 -6.77 -30.79 9.95
C PHE A 583 -6.95 -29.85 11.14
N TRP A 584 -8.00 -30.14 11.91
CA TRP A 584 -8.18 -29.62 13.25
C TRP A 584 -7.55 -30.54 14.29
N PHE A 585 -6.95 -29.99 15.34
CA PHE A 585 -6.15 -30.78 16.29
C PHE A 585 -7.02 -31.75 17.11
N GLU A 586 -8.26 -31.39 17.44
CA GLU A 586 -9.17 -32.27 18.19
C GLU A 586 -9.62 -33.50 17.38
N THR A 587 -9.37 -33.53 16.07
CA THR A 587 -9.59 -34.73 15.24
C THR A 587 -8.44 -35.73 15.32
N LYS A 588 -7.32 -35.34 15.94
CA LYS A 588 -6.10 -36.16 15.99
C LYS A 588 -6.00 -36.92 17.33
N PRO A 589 -5.66 -38.22 17.29
CA PRO A 589 -5.54 -39.01 18.50
C PRO A 589 -4.54 -38.40 19.50
N GLY A 590 -4.94 -38.31 20.76
CA GLY A 590 -4.09 -37.87 21.87
C GLY A 590 -4.11 -36.36 22.15
N PHE A 591 -4.65 -35.53 21.26
CA PHE A 591 -4.90 -34.12 21.58
C PHE A 591 -6.27 -33.96 22.26
N ALA A 592 -6.28 -33.37 23.45
CA ALA A 592 -7.50 -33.09 24.20
C ALA A 592 -7.62 -31.58 24.41
N PRO A 593 -8.52 -30.88 23.69
CA PRO A 593 -8.74 -29.46 23.89
C PRO A 593 -9.39 -29.18 25.25
N PRO A 594 -9.01 -28.10 25.96
CA PRO A 594 -9.72 -27.67 27.15
C PRO A 594 -11.15 -27.22 26.82
N GLU A 595 -12.10 -27.68 27.63
CA GLU A 595 -13.51 -27.30 27.56
C GLU A 595 -13.89 -26.39 28.72
N ILE A 596 -14.37 -25.20 28.39
CA ILE A 596 -14.57 -24.12 29.35
C ILE A 596 -16.04 -23.72 29.38
N PRO A 597 -16.75 -23.86 30.51
CA PRO A 597 -18.11 -23.36 30.63
C PRO A 597 -18.11 -21.83 30.75
N ILE A 598 -18.85 -21.16 29.88
CA ILE A 598 -19.03 -19.70 29.88
C ILE A 598 -20.52 -19.39 29.71
N ARG A 599 -21.04 -18.49 30.54
CA ARG A 599 -22.42 -17.99 30.43
C ARG A 599 -22.45 -16.77 29.51
N ILE A 600 -23.31 -16.82 28.50
CA ILE A 600 -23.54 -15.71 27.58
C ILE A 600 -24.79 -14.94 28.03
N VAL A 601 -24.60 -13.66 28.37
CA VAL A 601 -25.58 -12.77 29.01
C VAL A 601 -26.08 -11.63 28.12
#